data_AF-A0A9E3UUV1-F1
#
_entry.id   AF-A0A9E3UUV1-F1
#
_cell.length_a   1.000
_cell.length_b   1.000
_cell.length_c   1.000
_cell.angle_alpha   90.00
_cell.angle_beta   90.00
_cell.angle_gamma   90.00
#
_symmetry.space_group_name_H-M   'P 1'
#
loop_
_entity.id
_entity.type
_entity.pdbx_description
1 polymer ?
#
loop_
_entity_poly.entity_id
_entity_poly.type
_entity_poly.pdbx_seq_one_letter_code
_entity_poly.pdbx_strand_id
1 'polypeptide(L)'
;MNPLSIAAEPSRIDSAIHLEFIRMAAENSGGAGVEEVETFHRALFLHRHGGEIERVRQERRLAEDRLTDLEARWRASLEAIQDQRENLPVEGDAGPDVRPNAPWNAWDAGMFAAAAVGIVFLLTFGVMNVSFNLIESGIATFVENPFRAYLWAALLPVGALAVKVGWDFLGEGRRRAAYLWACLAAGVLAVFVWVGAYASVYPSLSKSTDEIIGSLRVYDEDGAGDGIVALGGGGAKTLDMILVAAQAVAEVCLSAVLGMYMTQLYARHRPVRMAANPLFGPLDAERARLDERVGRERLAVAEARGSEVRLENQMTAFVAYARALFQREVALREDRGHRQRLALERIAEDLRNRLAEVNDGVEAPSLVPVDGENGGRTFRREGVG
;
A
#
# COMPACT_ATOMS: atom_id res chain seq x y z
N MET A 1 2.93 20.30 27.10
CA MET A 1 2.37 21.57 27.62
C MET A 1 3.28 22.03 28.75
N ASN A 2 4.24 22.90 28.43
CA ASN A 2 5.10 23.53 29.44
C ASN A 2 4.47 24.85 29.86
N PRO A 3 4.42 25.17 31.17
CA PRO A 3 3.97 26.46 31.63
C PRO A 3 4.95 27.53 31.15
N LEU A 4 4.38 28.63 30.62
CA LEU A 4 5.05 29.87 30.26
C LEU A 4 5.83 30.40 31.47
N SER A 5 7.10 30.01 31.57
CA SER A 5 8.05 30.57 32.52
C SER A 5 9.02 31.46 31.75
N ILE A 6 9.34 32.60 32.39
CA ILE A 6 10.18 33.71 31.95
C ILE A 6 9.39 34.81 31.22
N ALA A 7 8.43 35.42 31.93
CA ALA A 7 8.42 36.87 31.95
C ALA A 7 9.69 37.31 32.70
N ALA A 8 10.78 37.54 31.97
CA ALA A 8 11.90 38.28 32.52
C ALA A 8 11.32 39.60 33.04
N GLU A 9 11.40 39.86 34.35
CA GLU A 9 10.99 41.14 34.89
C GLU A 9 11.65 42.22 34.04
N PRO A 10 10.88 43.12 33.39
CA PRO A 10 11.48 44.25 32.71
C PRO A 10 12.32 44.94 33.77
N SER A 11 13.62 45.05 33.53
CA SER A 11 14.50 45.72 34.47
C SER A 11 13.86 47.08 34.74
N ARG A 12 13.66 47.45 36.01
CA ARG A 12 13.00 48.72 36.39
C ARG A 12 13.59 49.93 35.64
N ILE A 13 14.83 49.79 35.19
CA ILE A 13 15.60 50.75 34.40
C ILE A 13 15.01 50.92 32.99
N ASP A 14 14.67 49.84 32.29
CA ASP A 14 14.07 49.92 30.94
C ASP A 14 12.73 50.66 30.96
N SER A 15 11.88 50.34 31.95
CA SER A 15 10.58 51.01 32.17
C SER A 15 10.70 52.51 32.37
N ALA A 16 11.76 52.98 33.04
CA ALA A 16 11.95 54.40 33.30
C ALA A 16 12.37 55.14 32.02
N ILE A 17 13.26 54.54 31.22
CA ILE A 17 13.75 55.11 29.96
C ILE A 17 12.63 55.27 28.94
N HIS A 18 11.71 54.29 28.83
CA HIS A 18 10.54 54.39 27.95
C HIS A 18 9.65 55.59 28.28
N LEU A 19 9.36 55.81 29.57
CA LEU A 19 8.48 56.88 30.03
C LEU A 19 9.14 58.25 29.91
N GLU A 20 10.44 58.36 30.16
CA GLU A 20 11.19 59.60 29.95
C GLU A 20 11.22 60.01 28.48
N PHE A 21 11.50 59.07 27.57
CA PHE A 21 11.46 59.36 26.14
C PHE A 21 10.07 59.80 25.68
N ILE A 22 9.00 59.10 26.12
CA ILE A 22 7.61 59.47 25.82
C ILE A 22 7.28 60.88 26.33
N ARG A 23 7.72 61.22 27.55
CA ARG A 23 7.52 62.56 28.13
C ARG A 23 8.26 63.64 27.34
N MET A 24 9.51 63.38 26.95
CA MET A 24 10.30 64.31 26.15
C MET A 24 9.68 64.53 24.78
N ALA A 25 9.24 63.45 24.10
CA ALA A 25 8.55 63.55 22.81
C ALA A 25 7.22 64.31 22.93
N ALA A 26 6.48 64.11 24.02
CA ALA A 26 5.24 64.85 24.27
C ALA A 26 5.47 66.33 24.63
N GLU A 27 6.69 66.72 25.00
CA GLU A 27 7.08 68.10 25.34
C GLU A 27 7.53 68.86 24.09
N ASN A 28 8.30 68.20 23.23
CA ASN A 28 9.07 68.86 22.18
C ASN A 28 8.48 68.71 20.77
N SER A 29 7.73 67.64 20.50
CA SER A 29 7.53 67.20 19.10
C SER A 29 6.21 67.64 18.45
N GLY A 30 5.33 68.34 19.16
CA GLY A 30 4.01 68.72 18.64
C GLY A 30 3.24 67.52 18.05
N GLY A 31 2.52 67.71 16.93
CA GLY A 31 1.75 66.64 16.27
C GLY A 31 2.59 65.49 15.68
N ALA A 32 3.91 65.65 15.53
CA ALA A 32 4.82 64.63 14.98
C ALA A 32 5.32 63.61 16.02
N GLY A 33 5.06 63.84 17.32
CA GLY A 33 5.60 63.01 18.41
C GLY A 33 5.15 61.54 18.39
N VAL A 34 4.01 61.22 17.76
CA VAL A 34 3.56 59.82 17.64
C VAL A 34 4.51 58.98 16.79
N GLU A 35 4.96 59.52 15.65
CA GLU A 35 5.84 58.81 14.72
C GLU A 35 7.23 58.59 15.32
N GLU A 36 7.74 59.57 16.07
CA GLU A 36 9.00 59.46 16.82
C GLU A 36 8.93 58.36 17.89
N VAL A 37 7.83 58.30 18.65
CA VAL A 37 7.61 57.26 19.66
C VAL A 37 7.50 55.87 19.03
N GLU A 38 6.75 55.73 17.92
CA GLU A 38 6.62 54.47 17.20
C GLU A 38 7.98 54.00 16.65
N THR A 39 8.75 54.91 16.05
CA THR A 39 10.07 54.63 15.49
C THR A 39 11.07 54.21 16.58
N PHE A 40 11.11 54.94 17.70
CA PHE A 40 11.97 54.61 18.84
C PHE A 40 11.63 53.24 19.43
N HIS A 41 10.35 52.96 19.69
CA HIS A 41 9.95 51.67 20.29
C HIS A 41 10.13 50.51 19.32
N ARG A 42 9.94 50.72 18.01
CA ARG A 42 10.27 49.72 16.99
C ARG A 42 11.77 49.44 16.96
N ALA A 43 12.61 50.48 16.96
CA ALA A 43 14.07 50.32 16.99
C ALA A 43 14.54 49.59 18.26
N LEU A 44 13.93 49.90 19.40
CA LEU A 44 14.24 49.26 20.68
C LEU A 44 13.81 47.79 20.73
N PHE A 45 12.62 47.46 20.19
CA PHE A 45 12.18 46.09 20.03
C PHE A 45 13.13 45.30 19.11
N LEU A 46 13.50 45.90 17.96
CA LEU A 46 14.44 45.29 17.02
C LEU A 46 15.85 45.16 17.60
N HIS A 47 16.29 46.08 18.46
CA HIS A 47 17.58 45.94 19.15
C HIS A 47 17.58 44.71 20.08
N ARG A 48 16.47 44.45 20.77
CA ARG A 48 16.34 43.32 21.71
C ARG A 48 16.05 41.99 21.03
N HIS A 49 15.14 41.97 20.06
CA HIS A 49 14.61 40.76 19.41
C HIS A 49 15.03 40.60 17.94
N GLY A 50 15.75 41.56 17.36
CA GLY A 50 16.14 41.53 15.94
C GLY A 50 17.00 40.32 15.58
N GLY A 51 17.92 39.92 16.48
CA GLY A 51 18.70 38.69 16.30
C GLY A 51 17.83 37.43 16.28
N GLU A 52 16.77 37.39 17.10
CA GLU A 52 15.82 36.27 17.13
C GLU A 52 14.95 36.24 15.87
N ILE A 53 14.43 37.40 15.43
CA ILE A 53 13.65 37.53 14.18
C ILE A 53 14.49 37.07 12.99
N GLU A 54 15.73 37.55 12.88
CA GLU A 54 16.60 37.19 11.76
C GLU A 54 16.96 35.70 11.80
N ARG A 55 17.23 35.15 12.98
CA ARG A 55 17.44 33.70 13.14
C ARG A 55 16.22 32.90 12.68
N VAL A 56 15.02 33.25 13.10
CA VAL A 56 13.77 32.56 12.69
C VAL A 56 13.53 32.70 11.19
N ARG A 57 13.83 33.86 10.60
CA ARG A 57 13.76 34.08 9.14
C ARG A 57 14.75 33.22 8.37
N GLN A 58 15.97 33.10 8.87
CA GLN A 58 16.99 32.23 8.27
C GLN A 58 16.61 30.75 8.40
N GLU A 59 16.16 30.33 9.58
CA GLU A 59 15.64 28.97 9.82
C GLU A 59 14.48 28.65 8.88
N ARG A 60 13.52 29.58 8.68
CA ARG A 60 12.42 29.45 7.72
C ARG A 60 12.93 29.27 6.30
N ARG A 61 13.82 30.15 5.82
CA ARG A 61 14.36 30.08 4.44
C ARG A 61 15.08 28.76 4.20
N LEU A 62 15.95 28.35 5.13
CA LEU A 62 16.66 27.08 5.03
C LEU A 62 15.70 25.87 5.03
N ALA A 63 14.62 25.92 5.82
CA ALA A 63 13.61 24.87 5.82
C ALA A 63 12.77 24.86 4.53
N GLU A 64 12.44 26.02 3.97
CA GLU A 64 11.75 26.15 2.68
C GLU A 64 12.59 25.63 1.50
N ASP A 65 13.90 25.93 1.49
CA ASP A 65 14.83 25.41 0.47
C ASP A 65 14.93 23.88 0.55
N ARG A 66 15.15 23.33 1.77
CA ARG A 66 15.19 21.88 1.98
C ARG A 66 13.88 21.20 1.60
N LEU A 67 12.74 21.82 1.92
CA LEU A 67 11.43 21.29 1.57
C LEU A 67 11.25 21.22 0.05
N THR A 68 11.67 22.26 -0.67
CA THR A 68 11.57 22.31 -2.14
C THR A 68 12.38 21.19 -2.79
N ASP A 69 13.61 20.96 -2.32
CA ASP A 69 14.47 19.88 -2.79
C ASP A 69 13.88 18.48 -2.49
N LEU A 70 13.36 18.28 -1.28
CA LEU A 70 12.74 17.02 -0.88
C LEU A 70 11.47 16.74 -1.68
N GLU A 71 10.64 17.74 -1.93
CA GLU A 71 9.45 17.60 -2.75
C GLU A 71 9.80 17.25 -4.21
N ALA A 72 10.86 17.84 -4.77
CA ALA A 72 11.34 17.48 -6.11
C ALA A 72 11.77 16.02 -6.18
N ARG A 73 12.55 15.54 -5.19
CA ARG A 73 12.97 14.13 -5.10
C ARG A 73 11.79 13.18 -4.89
N TRP A 74 10.84 13.58 -4.05
CA TRP A 74 9.64 12.79 -3.80
C TRP A 74 8.79 12.65 -5.08
N ARG A 75 8.61 13.73 -5.85
CA ARG A 75 7.91 13.68 -7.15
C ARG A 75 8.64 12.76 -8.14
N ALA A 76 9.96 12.88 -8.26
CA ALA A 76 10.76 12.01 -9.13
C ALA A 76 10.67 10.53 -8.75
N SER A 77 10.64 10.22 -7.45
CA SER A 77 10.44 8.85 -6.95
C SER A 77 9.04 8.33 -7.29
N LEU A 78 8.02 9.19 -7.21
CA LEU A 78 6.64 8.83 -7.54
C LEU A 78 6.47 8.56 -9.04
N GLU A 79 7.10 9.36 -9.90
CA GLU A 79 7.18 9.12 -11.35
C GLU A 79 7.89 7.80 -11.65
N ALA A 80 9.03 7.53 -11.01
CA ALA A 80 9.77 6.28 -11.18
C ALA A 80 8.96 5.04 -10.78
N ILE A 81 8.10 5.14 -9.77
CA ILE A 81 7.21 4.03 -9.35
C ILE A 81 6.04 3.88 -10.32
N GLN A 82 5.50 4.96 -10.87
CA GLN A 82 4.34 4.91 -11.77
C GLN A 82 4.62 4.09 -13.03
N ASP A 83 5.85 4.13 -13.53
CA ASP A 83 6.29 3.33 -14.69
C ASP A 83 6.58 1.86 -14.34
N GLN A 84 6.68 1.53 -13.05
CA GLN A 84 7.03 0.19 -12.58
C GLN A 84 5.79 -0.56 -12.13
N ARG A 85 5.61 -1.78 -12.64
CA ARG A 85 4.59 -2.70 -12.13
C ARG A 85 5.10 -3.36 -10.85
N GLU A 86 4.22 -3.46 -9.85
CA GLU A 86 4.51 -4.18 -8.59
C GLU A 86 4.84 -5.65 -8.85
N ASN A 87 4.13 -6.27 -9.78
CA ASN A 87 4.29 -7.66 -10.16
C ASN A 87 4.63 -7.79 -11.64
N LEU A 88 5.61 -8.64 -11.94
CA LEU A 88 6.03 -8.99 -13.28
C LEU A 88 5.69 -10.47 -13.56
N PRO A 89 5.30 -10.81 -14.80
CA PRO A 89 5.13 -12.20 -15.17
C PRO A 89 6.47 -12.93 -15.04
N VAL A 90 6.45 -14.11 -14.41
CA VAL A 90 7.66 -14.94 -14.30
C VAL A 90 8.13 -15.31 -15.70
N GLU A 91 9.41 -15.04 -15.97
CA GLU A 91 10.09 -15.56 -17.16
C GLU A 91 10.31 -17.06 -16.98
N GLY A 92 9.64 -17.86 -17.81
CA GLY A 92 9.94 -19.28 -17.94
C GLY A 92 10.89 -19.55 -19.11
N ASP A 93 11.28 -20.81 -19.28
CA ASP A 93 12.17 -21.25 -20.38
C ASP A 93 11.66 -20.91 -21.79
N ALA A 94 10.36 -20.60 -21.94
CA ALA A 94 9.71 -20.23 -23.19
C ALA A 94 9.40 -18.72 -23.30
N GLY A 95 9.96 -17.90 -22.41
CA GLY A 95 9.71 -16.46 -22.31
C GLY A 95 8.76 -16.07 -21.17
N PRO A 96 8.42 -14.77 -21.05
CA PRO A 96 7.51 -14.29 -20.02
C PRO A 96 6.14 -14.97 -20.14
N ASP A 97 5.58 -15.42 -19.02
CA ASP A 97 4.27 -16.07 -18.97
C ASP A 97 3.15 -15.02 -19.15
N VAL A 98 3.01 -14.48 -20.37
CA VAL A 98 2.03 -13.42 -20.70
C VAL A 98 0.66 -13.99 -21.08
N ARG A 99 0.45 -15.30 -20.95
CA ARG A 99 -0.82 -15.90 -21.38
C ARG A 99 -1.93 -15.43 -20.45
N PRO A 100 -2.94 -14.69 -20.94
CA PRO A 100 -4.05 -14.28 -20.08
C PRO A 100 -4.69 -15.52 -19.46
N ASN A 101 -5.12 -15.41 -18.19
CA ASN A 101 -5.89 -16.45 -17.50
C ASN A 101 -7.14 -16.76 -18.34
N ALA A 102 -7.06 -17.73 -19.25
CA ALA A 102 -8.19 -18.15 -20.04
C ALA A 102 -9.12 -18.92 -19.10
N PRO A 103 -10.32 -18.40 -18.78
CA PRO A 103 -11.25 -19.13 -17.95
C PRO A 103 -11.51 -20.50 -18.59
N TRP A 104 -11.71 -21.52 -17.76
CA TRP A 104 -12.04 -22.85 -18.24
C TRP A 104 -13.31 -22.79 -19.09
N ASN A 105 -13.20 -23.16 -20.36
CA ASN A 105 -14.39 -23.41 -21.17
C ASN A 105 -15.06 -24.70 -20.68
N ALA A 106 -16.39 -24.76 -20.69
CA ALA A 106 -17.13 -25.97 -20.34
C ALA A 106 -16.69 -27.18 -21.19
N TRP A 107 -16.33 -26.95 -22.45
CA TRP A 107 -15.76 -27.98 -23.32
C TRP A 107 -14.42 -28.51 -22.83
N ASP A 108 -13.49 -27.61 -22.48
CA ASP A 108 -12.17 -28.01 -21.98
C ASP A 108 -12.27 -28.71 -20.63
N ALA A 109 -13.15 -28.25 -19.75
CA ALA A 109 -13.45 -28.93 -18.49
C ALA A 109 -14.05 -30.33 -18.72
N GLY A 110 -14.98 -30.46 -19.67
CA GLY A 110 -15.56 -31.74 -20.08
C GLY A 110 -14.53 -32.70 -20.65
N MET A 111 -13.65 -32.23 -21.54
CA MET A 111 -12.56 -33.03 -22.12
C MET A 111 -11.54 -33.45 -21.07
N PHE A 112 -11.21 -32.57 -20.11
CA PHE A 112 -10.32 -32.89 -19.00
C PHE A 112 -10.92 -33.98 -18.10
N ALA A 113 -12.20 -33.86 -17.74
CA ALA A 113 -12.91 -34.85 -16.95
C ALA A 113 -13.04 -36.19 -17.70
N ALA A 114 -13.40 -36.16 -18.98
CA ALA A 114 -13.48 -37.35 -19.82
C ALA A 114 -12.14 -38.07 -19.95
N ALA A 115 -11.04 -37.33 -20.11
CA ALA A 115 -9.68 -37.91 -20.12
C ALA A 115 -9.33 -38.55 -18.77
N ALA A 116 -9.64 -37.88 -17.64
CA ALA A 116 -9.39 -38.43 -16.31
C ALA A 116 -10.15 -39.73 -16.07
N VAL A 117 -11.44 -39.75 -16.41
CA VAL A 117 -12.29 -40.95 -16.34
C VAL A 117 -11.77 -42.05 -17.27
N GLY A 118 -11.36 -41.69 -18.49
CA GLY A 118 -10.75 -42.61 -19.43
C GLY A 118 -9.48 -43.28 -18.89
N ILE A 119 -8.59 -42.52 -18.24
CA ILE A 119 -7.39 -43.06 -17.58
C ILE A 119 -7.79 -44.06 -16.49
N VAL A 120 -8.75 -43.71 -15.62
CA VAL A 120 -9.19 -44.62 -14.54
C VAL A 120 -9.75 -45.92 -15.11
N PHE A 121 -10.58 -45.86 -16.15
CA PHE A 121 -11.11 -47.06 -16.79
C PHE A 121 -10.03 -47.89 -17.48
N LEU A 122 -9.15 -47.27 -18.28
CA LEU A 122 -8.06 -47.97 -18.96
C LEU A 122 -7.15 -48.69 -17.97
N LEU A 123 -6.77 -48.03 -16.88
CA LEU A 123 -5.92 -48.63 -15.85
C LEU A 123 -6.65 -49.76 -15.11
N THR A 124 -7.91 -49.58 -14.76
CA THR A 124 -8.68 -50.59 -14.02
C THR A 124 -8.93 -51.83 -14.88
N PHE A 125 -9.48 -51.64 -16.08
CA PHE A 125 -9.72 -52.75 -17.01
C PHE A 125 -8.42 -53.43 -17.43
N GLY A 126 -7.34 -52.66 -17.57
CA GLY A 126 -6.04 -53.21 -17.90
C GLY A 126 -5.46 -54.11 -16.84
N VAL A 127 -5.47 -53.64 -15.60
CA VAL A 127 -5.06 -54.46 -14.46
C VAL A 127 -5.90 -55.74 -14.38
N MET A 128 -7.23 -55.62 -14.52
CA MET A 128 -8.13 -56.78 -14.47
C MET A 128 -7.84 -57.77 -15.61
N ASN A 129 -7.83 -57.32 -16.86
CA ASN A 129 -7.64 -58.17 -18.03
C ASN A 129 -6.27 -58.85 -18.04
N VAL A 130 -5.18 -58.13 -17.74
CA VAL A 130 -3.85 -58.73 -17.66
C VAL A 130 -3.76 -59.70 -16.48
N SER A 131 -4.37 -59.37 -15.33
CA SER A 131 -4.41 -60.30 -14.19
C SER A 131 -5.16 -61.59 -14.51
N PHE A 132 -6.30 -61.51 -15.22
CA PHE A 132 -7.06 -62.69 -15.63
C PHE A 132 -6.27 -63.55 -16.61
N ASN A 133 -5.65 -62.95 -17.63
CA ASN A 133 -4.81 -63.69 -18.57
C ASN A 133 -3.61 -64.36 -17.87
N LEU A 134 -3.02 -63.71 -16.86
CA LEU A 134 -1.91 -64.29 -16.08
C LEU A 134 -2.39 -65.45 -15.20
N ILE A 135 -3.58 -65.36 -14.60
CA ILE A 135 -4.17 -66.45 -13.80
C ILE A 135 -4.54 -67.63 -14.72
N GLU A 136 -5.15 -67.36 -15.87
CA GLU A 136 -5.56 -68.35 -16.86
C GLU A 136 -4.37 -69.06 -17.53
N SER A 137 -3.21 -68.39 -17.61
CA SER A 137 -1.97 -68.99 -18.15
C SER A 137 -1.50 -70.25 -17.38
N GLY A 138 -2.06 -70.54 -16.20
CA GLY A 138 -1.78 -71.76 -15.44
C GLY A 138 -0.41 -71.81 -14.79
N ILE A 139 0.33 -70.69 -14.74
CA ILE A 139 1.58 -70.58 -14.00
C ILE A 139 1.26 -70.74 -12.51
N ALA A 140 1.80 -71.80 -11.88
CA ALA A 140 1.51 -72.18 -10.49
C ALA A 140 1.63 -70.99 -9.51
N THR A 141 2.60 -70.11 -9.73
CA THR A 141 2.83 -68.91 -8.91
C THR A 141 1.65 -67.94 -8.86
N PHE A 142 0.84 -67.86 -9.92
CA PHE A 142 -0.33 -66.96 -10.01
C PHE A 142 -1.63 -67.65 -9.61
N VAL A 143 -1.75 -68.96 -9.88
CA VAL A 143 -2.92 -69.76 -9.47
C VAL A 143 -2.97 -69.91 -7.95
N GLU A 144 -1.82 -70.18 -7.31
CA GLU A 144 -1.73 -70.33 -5.85
C GLU A 144 -1.91 -69.00 -5.10
N ASN A 145 -1.57 -67.87 -5.73
CA ASN A 145 -1.66 -66.56 -5.12
C ASN A 145 -2.05 -65.48 -6.15
N PRO A 146 -3.35 -65.26 -6.39
CA PRO A 146 -3.84 -64.34 -7.41
C PRO A 146 -3.43 -62.89 -7.14
N PHE A 147 -3.15 -62.53 -5.88
CA PHE A 147 -2.65 -61.20 -5.52
C PHE A 147 -1.33 -60.87 -6.23
N ARG A 148 -0.47 -61.87 -6.48
CA ARG A 148 0.77 -61.64 -7.24
C ARG A 148 0.50 -61.23 -8.68
N ALA A 149 -0.51 -61.80 -9.33
CA ALA A 149 -0.89 -61.41 -10.68
C ALA A 149 -1.39 -59.95 -10.73
N TYR A 150 -2.18 -59.53 -9.74
CA TYR A 150 -2.58 -58.12 -9.61
C TYR A 150 -1.40 -57.19 -9.38
N LEU A 151 -0.40 -57.56 -8.56
CA LEU A 151 0.81 -56.75 -8.35
C LEU A 151 1.64 -56.59 -9.62
N TRP A 152 1.76 -57.65 -10.43
CA TRP A 152 2.44 -57.59 -11.73
C TRP A 152 1.66 -56.73 -12.73
N ALA A 153 0.33 -56.88 -12.78
CA ALA A 153 -0.52 -56.06 -13.63
C ALA A 153 -0.53 -54.57 -13.19
N ALA A 154 -0.37 -54.28 -11.90
CA ALA A 154 -0.24 -52.93 -11.37
C ALA A 154 1.05 -52.19 -11.82
N LEU A 155 2.00 -52.90 -12.44
CA LEU A 155 3.14 -52.25 -13.11
C LEU A 155 2.73 -51.47 -14.37
N LEU A 156 1.55 -51.74 -14.95
CA LEU A 156 1.04 -51.02 -16.13
C LEU A 156 0.84 -49.52 -15.84
N PRO A 157 0.13 -49.11 -14.76
CA PRO A 157 0.10 -47.71 -14.34
C PRO A 157 1.48 -47.07 -14.17
N VAL A 158 2.43 -47.80 -13.59
CA VAL A 158 3.81 -47.32 -13.38
C VAL A 158 4.52 -47.11 -14.72
N GLY A 159 4.32 -48.02 -15.67
CA GLY A 159 4.82 -47.88 -17.05
C GLY A 159 4.23 -46.65 -17.74
N ALA A 160 2.93 -46.42 -17.63
CA ALA A 160 2.28 -45.23 -18.18
C ALA A 160 2.86 -43.93 -17.60
N LEU A 161 3.09 -43.90 -16.27
CA LEU A 161 3.74 -42.77 -15.62
C LEU A 161 5.18 -42.57 -16.10
N ALA A 162 5.96 -43.64 -16.25
CA ALA A 162 7.34 -43.55 -16.76
C ALA A 162 7.39 -42.97 -18.18
N VAL A 163 6.48 -43.41 -19.06
CA VAL A 163 6.35 -42.87 -20.43
C VAL A 163 5.97 -41.39 -20.41
N LYS A 164 5.07 -40.97 -19.50
CA LYS A 164 4.72 -39.56 -19.29
C LYS A 164 5.92 -38.74 -18.79
N VAL A 165 6.63 -39.23 -17.79
CA VAL A 165 7.80 -38.54 -17.24
C VAL A 165 8.88 -38.35 -18.31
N GLY A 166 9.10 -39.34 -19.17
CA GLY A 166 9.99 -39.21 -20.33
C GLY A 166 9.60 -38.06 -21.27
N TRP A 167 8.30 -37.80 -21.44
CA TRP A 167 7.79 -36.66 -22.21
C TRP A 167 8.04 -35.31 -21.50
N ASP A 168 7.86 -35.25 -20.19
CA ASP A 168 8.09 -34.04 -19.40
C ASP A 168 9.56 -33.56 -19.47
N PHE A 169 10.52 -34.49 -19.55
CA PHE A 169 11.95 -34.19 -19.71
C PHE A 169 12.34 -33.56 -21.06
N LEU A 170 11.49 -33.63 -22.09
CA LEU A 170 11.79 -33.05 -23.39
C LEU A 170 11.57 -31.53 -23.37
N GLY A 171 12.62 -30.70 -23.37
CA GLY A 171 12.45 -29.24 -23.35
C GLY A 171 11.85 -28.65 -24.65
N GLU A 172 12.13 -29.25 -25.80
CA GLU A 172 11.72 -28.71 -27.11
C GLU A 172 10.28 -29.11 -27.48
N GLY A 173 9.43 -28.12 -27.81
CA GLY A 173 8.02 -28.35 -28.13
C GLY A 173 7.78 -29.28 -29.33
N ARG A 174 8.66 -29.25 -30.34
CA ARG A 174 8.60 -30.16 -31.51
C ARG A 174 8.85 -31.62 -31.11
N ARG A 175 9.84 -31.86 -30.24
CA ARG A 175 10.14 -33.21 -29.73
C ARG A 175 9.02 -33.74 -28.85
N ARG A 176 8.45 -32.88 -27.99
CA ARG A 176 7.25 -33.22 -27.20
C ARG A 176 6.08 -33.64 -28.07
N ALA A 177 5.81 -32.92 -29.17
CA ALA A 177 4.74 -33.27 -30.09
C ALA A 177 5.02 -34.60 -30.81
N ALA A 178 6.24 -34.79 -31.32
CA ALA A 178 6.64 -36.03 -31.99
C ALA A 178 6.54 -37.25 -31.05
N TYR A 179 6.99 -37.11 -29.80
CA TYR A 179 6.91 -38.16 -28.78
C TYR A 179 5.45 -38.53 -28.46
N LEU A 180 4.57 -37.54 -28.30
CA LEU A 180 3.15 -37.76 -28.07
C LEU A 180 2.52 -38.52 -29.24
N TRP A 181 2.78 -38.10 -30.49
CA TRP A 181 2.24 -38.76 -31.68
C TRP A 181 2.79 -40.18 -31.85
N ALA A 182 4.07 -40.41 -31.56
CA ALA A 182 4.66 -41.74 -31.59
C ALA A 182 4.02 -42.67 -30.54
N CYS A 183 3.80 -42.17 -29.33
CA CYS A 183 3.13 -42.91 -28.26
C CYS A 183 1.67 -43.22 -28.63
N LEU A 184 0.95 -42.26 -29.21
CA LEU A 184 -0.42 -42.47 -29.69
C LEU A 184 -0.46 -43.52 -30.82
N ALA A 185 0.43 -43.42 -31.80
CA ALA A 185 0.52 -44.37 -32.90
C ALA A 185 0.84 -45.79 -32.40
N ALA A 186 1.78 -45.93 -31.46
CA ALA A 186 2.12 -47.21 -30.85
C ALA A 186 0.93 -47.80 -30.09
N GLY A 187 0.21 -46.99 -29.30
CA GLY A 187 -0.97 -47.42 -28.58
C GLY A 187 -2.10 -47.89 -29.51
N VAL A 188 -2.42 -47.10 -30.54
CA VAL A 188 -3.46 -47.43 -31.53
C VAL A 188 -3.10 -48.69 -32.33
N LEU A 189 -1.84 -48.81 -32.78
CA LEU A 189 -1.36 -50.00 -33.48
C LEU A 189 -1.49 -51.24 -32.59
N ALA A 190 -1.14 -51.13 -31.31
CA ALA A 190 -1.27 -52.21 -30.36
C ALA A 190 -2.73 -52.63 -30.14
N VAL A 191 -3.69 -51.68 -30.15
CA VAL A 191 -5.13 -52.01 -30.15
C VAL A 191 -5.52 -52.81 -31.40
N PHE A 192 -5.06 -52.43 -32.59
CA PHE A 192 -5.35 -53.19 -33.81
C PHE A 192 -4.77 -54.61 -33.77
N VAL A 193 -3.54 -54.76 -33.27
CA VAL A 193 -2.92 -56.08 -33.06
C VAL A 193 -3.72 -56.89 -32.05
N TRP A 194 -4.14 -56.28 -30.94
CA TRP A 194 -4.98 -56.93 -29.93
C TRP A 194 -6.31 -57.41 -30.51
N VAL A 195 -7.02 -56.56 -31.27
CA VAL A 195 -8.29 -56.93 -31.93
C VAL A 195 -8.08 -58.07 -32.92
N GLY A 196 -7.03 -58.02 -33.75
CA GLY A 196 -6.72 -59.08 -34.71
C GLY A 196 -6.39 -60.41 -34.03
N ALA A 197 -5.59 -60.37 -32.95
CA ALA A 197 -5.27 -61.55 -32.16
C ALA A 197 -6.51 -62.10 -31.44
N TYR A 198 -7.34 -61.24 -30.84
CA TYR A 198 -8.59 -61.62 -30.19
C TYR A 198 -9.56 -62.31 -31.16
N ALA A 199 -9.76 -61.75 -32.36
CA ALA A 199 -10.60 -62.33 -33.39
C ALA A 199 -10.09 -63.71 -33.86
N SER A 200 -8.77 -63.92 -33.81
CA SER A 200 -8.15 -65.19 -34.18
C SER A 200 -8.29 -66.28 -33.11
N VAL A 201 -8.27 -65.89 -31.82
CA VAL A 201 -8.42 -66.82 -30.68
C VAL A 201 -9.87 -67.22 -30.45
N TYR A 202 -10.83 -66.32 -30.70
CA TYR A 202 -12.26 -66.57 -30.54
C TYR A 202 -13.02 -66.54 -31.86
N PRO A 203 -12.70 -67.43 -32.82
CA PRO A 203 -13.37 -67.45 -34.11
C PRO A 203 -14.87 -67.80 -33.97
N SER A 204 -15.28 -68.42 -32.87
CA SER A 204 -16.69 -68.72 -32.56
C SER A 204 -17.55 -67.48 -32.32
N LEU A 205 -16.98 -66.32 -32.01
CA LEU A 205 -17.71 -65.05 -31.92
C LEU A 205 -17.89 -64.38 -33.30
N SER A 206 -17.07 -64.74 -34.29
CA SER A 206 -17.16 -64.24 -35.67
C SER A 206 -17.85 -65.20 -36.63
N LYS A 207 -17.97 -66.49 -36.26
CA LYS A 207 -18.64 -67.51 -37.06
C LYS A 207 -20.15 -67.34 -37.00
N SER A 208 -20.82 -67.48 -38.14
CA SER A 208 -22.28 -67.51 -38.16
C SER A 208 -22.79 -68.77 -37.44
N THR A 209 -24.02 -68.73 -36.91
CA THR A 209 -24.65 -69.91 -36.28
C THR A 209 -24.60 -71.14 -37.21
N ASP A 210 -24.69 -70.93 -38.52
CA ASP A 210 -24.61 -71.98 -39.53
C ASP A 210 -23.21 -72.59 -39.66
N GLU A 211 -22.15 -71.80 -39.50
CA GLU A 211 -20.75 -72.30 -39.47
C GLU A 211 -20.45 -73.06 -38.18
N ILE A 212 -21.04 -72.64 -37.05
CA ILE A 212 -20.91 -73.35 -35.77
C ILE A 212 -21.64 -74.70 -35.86
N ILE A 213 -22.86 -74.73 -36.38
CA ILE A 213 -23.64 -75.96 -36.62
C ILE A 213 -22.93 -76.86 -37.65
N GLY A 214 -22.33 -76.27 -38.69
CA GLY A 214 -21.53 -77.00 -39.68
C GLY A 214 -20.28 -77.64 -39.07
N SER A 215 -19.57 -76.94 -38.18
CA SER A 215 -18.39 -77.47 -37.49
C SER A 215 -18.70 -78.59 -36.47
N LEU A 216 -19.92 -78.60 -35.92
CA LEU A 216 -20.43 -79.67 -35.06
C LEU A 216 -20.85 -80.92 -35.86
N ARG A 217 -21.04 -80.81 -37.18
CA ARG A 217 -21.37 -81.94 -38.07
C ARG A 217 -20.14 -82.69 -38.60
N VAL A 218 -18.93 -82.24 -38.28
CA VAL A 218 -17.67 -82.89 -38.69
C VAL A 218 -17.27 -83.98 -37.70
N TYR A 219 -18.09 -85.01 -37.59
CA TYR A 219 -17.65 -86.30 -37.03
C TYR A 219 -17.57 -87.40 -38.09
N ASP A 220 -17.57 -87.07 -39.39
CA ASP A 220 -17.56 -88.12 -40.42
C ASP A 220 -16.85 -87.81 -41.75
N GLU A 221 -16.01 -86.78 -41.87
CA GLU A 221 -15.16 -86.64 -43.08
C GLU A 221 -13.70 -86.35 -42.75
N ASP A 222 -12.86 -87.36 -43.02
CA ASP A 222 -11.41 -87.28 -43.19
C ASP A 222 -11.06 -86.36 -44.38
N GLY A 223 -11.16 -85.05 -44.16
CA GLY A 223 -10.88 -84.04 -45.16
C GLY A 223 -9.94 -82.99 -44.61
N ALA A 224 -8.67 -83.05 -45.04
CA ALA A 224 -7.68 -81.99 -44.89
C ALA A 224 -8.20 -80.69 -45.54
N GLY A 225 -9.01 -79.94 -44.80
CA GLY A 225 -9.52 -78.64 -45.17
C GLY A 225 -8.50 -77.57 -44.81
N ASP A 226 -7.91 -76.98 -45.83
CA ASP A 226 -7.00 -75.83 -45.87
C ASP A 226 -7.67 -74.55 -45.33
N GLY A 227 -8.00 -74.59 -44.02
CA GLY A 227 -8.40 -73.44 -43.24
C GLY A 227 -7.16 -72.85 -42.59
N ILE A 228 -6.78 -71.66 -43.03
CA ILE A 228 -5.70 -70.83 -42.47
C ILE A 228 -5.70 -71.00 -40.94
N VAL A 229 -4.64 -71.65 -40.44
CA VAL A 229 -4.19 -71.64 -39.05
C VAL A 229 -4.88 -72.69 -38.14
N ALA A 230 -4.60 -73.98 -38.40
CA ALA A 230 -4.53 -74.98 -37.34
C ALA A 230 -3.34 -74.63 -36.42
N LEU A 231 -3.54 -73.74 -35.45
CA LEU A 231 -2.57 -73.50 -34.38
C LEU A 231 -2.43 -74.79 -33.59
N GLY A 232 -1.37 -75.56 -33.86
CA GLY A 232 -0.93 -76.57 -32.90
C GLY A 232 -0.75 -75.94 -31.52
N GLY A 233 -0.67 -76.72 -30.45
CA GLY A 233 -0.63 -76.20 -29.06
C GLY A 233 0.42 -75.11 -28.77
N GLY A 234 1.48 -74.97 -29.58
CA GLY A 234 2.44 -73.86 -29.50
C GLY A 234 1.94 -72.53 -30.09
N GLY A 235 1.02 -72.56 -31.04
CA GLY A 235 0.43 -71.39 -31.67
C GLY A 235 -0.54 -70.65 -30.75
N ALA A 236 -1.41 -71.37 -30.05
CA ALA A 236 -2.35 -70.77 -29.08
C ALA A 236 -1.61 -69.97 -28.00
N LYS A 237 -0.56 -70.56 -27.41
CA LYS A 237 0.29 -69.88 -26.42
C LYS A 237 0.98 -68.62 -26.97
N THR A 238 1.36 -68.64 -28.25
CA THR A 238 1.98 -67.49 -28.92
C THR A 238 0.96 -66.35 -29.10
N LEU A 239 -0.29 -66.68 -29.46
CA LEU A 239 -1.36 -65.70 -29.58
C LEU A 239 -1.75 -65.09 -28.24
N ASP A 240 -1.80 -65.87 -27.15
CA ASP A 240 -2.08 -65.34 -25.81
C ASP A 240 -1.00 -64.35 -25.37
N MET A 241 0.27 -64.67 -25.64
CA MET A 241 1.38 -63.76 -25.35
C MET A 241 1.28 -62.46 -26.18
N ILE A 242 0.91 -62.55 -27.46
CA ILE A 242 0.68 -61.39 -28.33
C ILE A 242 -0.49 -60.55 -27.81
N LEU A 243 -1.60 -61.17 -27.40
CA LEU A 243 -2.76 -60.50 -26.79
C LEU A 243 -2.34 -59.71 -25.56
N VAL A 244 -1.67 -60.34 -24.59
CA VAL A 244 -1.23 -59.69 -23.36
C VAL A 244 -0.24 -58.56 -23.63
N ALA A 245 0.75 -58.79 -24.51
CA ALA A 245 1.75 -57.78 -24.84
C ALA A 245 1.13 -56.58 -25.57
N ALA A 246 0.27 -56.83 -26.56
CA ALA A 246 -0.42 -55.78 -27.30
C ALA A 246 -1.34 -54.97 -26.38
N GLN A 247 -2.06 -55.63 -25.47
CA GLN A 247 -2.90 -54.95 -24.50
C GLN A 247 -2.08 -54.06 -23.56
N ALA A 248 -0.98 -54.59 -23.00
CA ALA A 248 -0.10 -53.85 -22.11
C ALA A 248 0.49 -52.60 -22.79
N VAL A 249 0.97 -52.74 -24.03
CA VAL A 249 1.49 -51.62 -24.82
C VAL A 249 0.40 -50.58 -25.09
N ALA A 250 -0.80 -51.02 -25.48
CA ALA A 250 -1.94 -50.14 -25.74
C ALA A 250 -2.29 -49.32 -24.51
N GLU A 251 -2.47 -49.96 -23.35
CA GLU A 251 -2.89 -49.30 -22.12
C GLU A 251 -1.83 -48.35 -21.58
N VAL A 252 -0.56 -48.77 -21.58
CA VAL A 252 0.56 -47.91 -21.15
C VAL A 252 0.64 -46.67 -22.03
N CYS A 253 0.63 -46.85 -23.36
CA CYS A 253 0.80 -45.75 -24.29
C CYS A 253 -0.42 -44.81 -24.31
N LEU A 254 -1.64 -45.33 -24.36
CA LEU A 254 -2.86 -44.52 -24.40
C LEU A 254 -3.12 -43.80 -23.08
N SER A 255 -2.88 -44.45 -21.94
CA SER A 255 -2.98 -43.80 -20.63
C SER A 255 -1.95 -42.67 -20.49
N ALA A 256 -0.73 -42.89 -20.96
CA ALA A 256 0.30 -41.86 -20.97
C ALA A 256 -0.09 -40.67 -21.87
N VAL A 257 -0.62 -40.93 -23.07
CA VAL A 257 -1.08 -39.87 -24.00
C VAL A 257 -2.22 -39.05 -23.38
N LEU A 258 -3.22 -39.69 -22.77
CA LEU A 258 -4.28 -38.97 -22.04
C LEU A 258 -3.70 -38.11 -20.91
N GLY A 259 -2.73 -38.64 -20.17
CA GLY A 259 -2.02 -37.91 -19.12
C GLY A 259 -1.23 -36.70 -19.65
N MET A 260 -0.57 -36.82 -20.81
CA MET A 260 0.11 -35.72 -21.48
C MET A 260 -0.89 -34.67 -21.99
N TYR A 261 -1.99 -35.11 -22.59
CA TYR A 261 -3.06 -34.25 -23.08
C TYR A 261 -3.68 -33.42 -21.94
N MET A 262 -3.98 -34.05 -20.80
CA MET A 262 -4.46 -33.35 -19.60
C MET A 262 -3.46 -32.30 -19.12
N THR A 263 -2.17 -32.61 -19.09
CA THR A 263 -1.12 -31.65 -18.70
C THR A 263 -1.06 -30.47 -19.68
N GLN A 264 -1.19 -30.70 -20.99
CA GLN A 264 -1.23 -29.62 -21.99
C GLN A 264 -2.48 -28.75 -21.84
N LEU A 265 -3.63 -29.36 -21.58
CA LEU A 265 -4.90 -28.65 -21.38
C LEU A 265 -4.84 -27.80 -20.11
N TYR A 266 -4.36 -28.37 -19.01
CA TYR A 266 -4.12 -27.65 -17.76
C TYR A 266 -3.15 -26.48 -17.97
N ALA A 267 -2.07 -26.67 -18.72
CA ALA A 267 -1.10 -25.61 -19.02
C ALA A 267 -1.69 -24.44 -19.84
N ARG A 268 -2.81 -24.63 -20.55
CA ARG A 268 -3.52 -23.53 -21.25
C ARG A 268 -4.35 -22.68 -20.29
N HIS A 269 -4.84 -23.25 -19.21
CA HIS A 269 -5.69 -22.59 -18.22
C HIS A 269 -4.97 -22.25 -16.91
N ARG A 270 -3.67 -22.51 -16.81
CA ARG A 270 -2.90 -22.19 -15.62
C ARG A 270 -2.91 -20.67 -15.39
N PRO A 271 -3.06 -20.21 -14.14
CA PRO A 271 -2.97 -18.79 -13.85
C PRO A 271 -1.55 -18.29 -14.14
N VAL A 272 -1.43 -17.06 -14.67
CA VAL A 272 -0.13 -16.38 -14.85
C VAL A 272 0.60 -16.37 -13.52
N ARG A 273 1.81 -16.92 -13.51
CA ARG A 273 2.68 -16.82 -12.35
C ARG A 273 3.22 -15.39 -12.32
N MET A 274 2.73 -14.60 -11.39
CA MET A 274 3.25 -13.27 -11.09
C MET A 274 4.34 -13.40 -10.03
N ALA A 275 5.48 -12.76 -10.25
CA ALA A 275 6.53 -12.58 -9.25
C ALA A 275 6.63 -11.11 -8.87
N ALA A 276 6.99 -10.84 -7.62
CA ALA A 276 7.25 -9.48 -7.16
C ALA A 276 8.41 -8.86 -7.96
N ASN A 277 8.23 -7.63 -8.42
CA ASN A 277 9.27 -6.89 -9.11
C ASN A 277 10.39 -6.53 -8.11
N PRO A 278 11.63 -6.99 -8.32
CA PRO A 278 12.73 -6.71 -7.39
C PRO A 278 13.07 -5.22 -7.30
N LEU A 279 12.71 -4.42 -8.31
CA LEU A 279 12.96 -2.98 -8.34
C LEU A 279 11.88 -2.17 -7.62
N PHE A 280 10.64 -2.68 -7.54
CA PHE A 280 9.52 -1.95 -6.96
C PHE A 280 9.68 -1.75 -5.45
N GLY A 281 10.10 -2.79 -4.73
CA GLY A 281 10.24 -2.74 -3.26
C GLY A 281 11.21 -1.64 -2.77
N PRO A 282 12.44 -1.55 -3.28
CA PRO A 282 13.37 -0.48 -2.94
C PRO A 282 12.83 0.93 -3.25
N LEU A 283 12.16 1.10 -4.40
CA LEU A 283 11.60 2.39 -4.80
C LEU A 283 10.44 2.82 -3.88
N ASP A 284 9.53 1.91 -3.55
CA ASP A 284 8.40 2.21 -2.65
C ASP A 284 8.89 2.53 -1.22
N ALA A 285 9.92 1.82 -0.75
CA ALA A 285 10.56 2.13 0.53
C ALA A 285 11.23 3.52 0.54
N GLU A 286 11.85 3.92 -0.57
CA GLU A 286 12.42 5.27 -0.73
C GLU A 286 11.33 6.34 -0.74
N ARG A 287 10.25 6.13 -1.51
CA ARG A 287 9.08 7.01 -1.54
C ARG A 287 8.50 7.22 -0.14
N ALA A 288 8.28 6.15 0.62
CA ALA A 288 7.74 6.23 1.97
C ALA A 288 8.64 7.04 2.92
N ARG A 289 9.97 6.84 2.83
CA ARG A 289 10.95 7.62 3.61
C ARG A 289 10.97 9.10 3.22
N LEU A 290 10.83 9.41 1.93
CA LEU A 290 10.78 10.79 1.43
C LEU A 290 9.49 11.48 1.88
N ASP A 291 8.35 10.80 1.79
CA ASP A 291 7.05 11.33 2.23
C ASP A 291 7.08 11.71 3.73
N GLU A 292 7.62 10.84 4.57
CA GLU A 292 7.79 11.12 6.00
C GLU A 292 8.69 12.35 6.24
N ARG A 293 9.81 12.47 5.52
CA ARG A 293 10.73 13.61 5.63
C ARG A 293 10.08 14.92 5.16
N VAL A 294 9.37 14.89 4.04
CA VAL A 294 8.59 16.04 3.54
C VAL A 294 7.56 16.47 4.58
N GLY A 295 6.85 15.52 5.19
CA GLY A 295 5.89 15.81 6.27
C GLY A 295 6.53 16.53 7.47
N ARG A 296 7.70 16.07 7.91
CA ARG A 296 8.44 16.71 9.02
C ARG A 296 8.93 18.12 8.67
N GLU A 297 9.49 18.33 7.48
CA GLU A 297 9.97 19.65 7.06
C GLU A 297 8.82 20.64 6.84
N ARG A 298 7.66 20.19 6.33
CA ARG A 298 6.45 21.04 6.26
C ARG A 298 6.02 21.54 7.64
N LEU A 299 6.09 20.67 8.66
CA LEU A 299 5.79 21.05 10.03
C LEU A 299 6.82 22.04 10.59
N ALA A 300 8.11 21.84 10.31
CA ALA A 300 9.17 22.77 10.70
C ALA A 300 9.00 24.17 10.05
N VAL A 301 8.65 24.22 8.76
CA VAL A 301 8.34 25.48 8.06
C VAL A 301 7.13 26.17 8.70
N ALA A 302 6.08 25.42 9.04
CA ALA A 302 4.89 25.96 9.70
C ALA A 302 5.21 26.53 11.09
N GLU A 303 6.06 25.85 11.87
CA GLU A 303 6.51 26.30 13.19
C GLU A 303 7.37 27.58 13.11
N ALA A 304 8.29 27.64 12.15
CA ALA A 304 9.12 28.82 11.91
C ALA A 304 8.26 30.03 11.49
N ARG A 305 7.31 29.82 10.56
CA ARG A 305 6.33 30.85 10.17
C ARG A 305 5.48 31.32 11.35
N GLY A 306 5.00 30.40 12.18
CA GLY A 306 4.23 30.73 13.38
C GLY A 306 5.05 31.57 14.37
N SER A 307 6.33 31.25 14.53
CA SER A 307 7.25 32.00 15.40
C SER A 307 7.55 33.40 14.85
N GLU A 308 7.74 33.54 13.53
CA GLU A 308 7.93 34.83 12.86
C GLU A 308 6.70 35.73 13.06
N VAL A 309 5.51 35.22 12.75
CA VAL A 309 4.24 35.94 12.94
C VAL A 309 4.02 36.33 14.41
N ARG A 310 4.39 35.45 15.35
CA ARG A 310 4.30 35.75 16.79
C ARG A 310 5.18 36.95 17.16
N LEU A 311 6.43 37.00 16.70
CA LEU A 311 7.36 38.10 16.98
C LEU A 311 6.90 39.41 16.33
N GLU A 312 6.36 39.35 15.11
CA GLU A 312 5.79 40.52 14.42
C GLU A 312 4.55 41.06 15.12
N ASN A 313 3.68 40.17 15.63
CA ASN A 313 2.53 40.55 16.44
C ASN A 313 2.96 41.16 17.78
N GLN A 314 3.99 40.61 18.44
CA GLN A 314 4.56 41.19 19.66
C GLN A 314 5.14 42.58 19.42
N MET A 315 5.87 42.78 18.31
CA MET A 315 6.36 44.10 17.91
C MET A 315 5.21 45.08 17.70
N THR A 316 4.16 44.67 16.98
CA THR A 316 2.99 45.51 16.70
C THR A 316 2.26 45.89 17.99
N ALA A 317 2.06 44.93 18.89
CA ALA A 317 1.44 45.18 20.20
C ALA A 317 2.30 46.11 21.07
N PHE A 318 3.63 45.93 21.05
CA PHE A 318 4.56 46.78 21.80
C PHE A 318 4.53 48.24 21.31
N VAL A 319 4.55 48.45 20.00
CA VAL A 319 4.44 49.79 19.39
C VAL A 319 3.08 50.42 19.67
N ALA A 320 1.99 49.67 19.54
CA ALA A 320 0.64 50.15 19.85
C ALA A 320 0.49 50.56 21.33
N TYR A 321 1.08 49.80 22.24
CA TYR A 321 1.12 50.13 23.66
C TYR A 321 1.89 51.44 23.92
N ALA A 322 3.06 51.62 23.31
CA ALA A 322 3.83 52.85 23.41
C ALA A 322 3.07 54.07 22.89
N ARG A 323 2.38 53.92 21.75
CA ARG A 323 1.48 54.94 21.20
C ARG A 323 0.36 55.31 22.17
N ALA A 324 -0.29 54.33 22.78
CA ALA A 324 -1.36 54.56 23.75
C ALA A 324 -0.85 55.29 25.00
N LEU A 325 0.35 54.94 25.48
CA LEU A 325 0.99 55.65 26.59
C LEU A 325 1.32 57.11 26.23
N PHE A 326 1.82 57.35 25.02
CA PHE A 326 2.08 58.71 24.54
C PHE A 326 0.79 59.54 24.47
N GLN A 327 -0.28 59.01 23.88
CA GLN A 327 -1.58 59.69 23.81
C GLN A 327 -2.12 60.01 25.20
N ARG A 328 -1.98 59.08 26.15
CA ARG A 328 -2.36 59.31 27.55
C ARG A 328 -1.55 60.43 28.18
N GLU A 329 -0.23 60.50 27.95
CA GLU A 329 0.63 61.55 28.51
C GLU A 329 0.31 62.92 27.90
N VAL A 330 0.06 62.99 26.59
CA VAL A 330 -0.40 64.23 25.91
C VAL A 330 -1.72 64.71 26.53
N ALA A 331 -2.71 63.83 26.68
CA ALA A 331 -4.00 64.17 27.29
C ALA A 331 -3.84 64.65 28.75
N LEU A 332 -3.01 63.99 29.55
CA LEU A 332 -2.73 64.41 30.93
C LEU A 332 -2.08 65.80 31.00
N ARG A 333 -1.30 66.18 29.98
CA ARG A 333 -0.66 67.49 29.91
C ARG A 333 -1.60 68.57 29.45
N GLU A 334 -2.46 68.29 28.47
CA GLU A 334 -3.55 69.20 28.09
C GLU A 334 -4.45 69.49 29.31
N ASP A 335 -4.80 68.46 30.08
CA ASP A 335 -5.54 68.59 31.34
C ASP A 335 -4.80 69.45 32.37
N ARG A 336 -3.49 69.24 32.58
CA ARG A 336 -2.69 70.05 33.51
C ARG A 336 -2.56 71.49 33.04
N GLY A 337 -2.34 71.71 31.74
CA GLY A 337 -2.29 73.02 31.14
C GLY A 337 -3.62 73.75 31.26
N HIS A 338 -4.73 73.05 31.05
CA HIS A 338 -6.08 73.60 31.25
C HIS A 338 -6.32 73.96 32.72
N ARG A 339 -5.98 73.08 33.67
CA ARG A 339 -6.07 73.37 35.12
C ARG A 339 -5.15 74.53 35.55
N GLN A 340 -3.95 74.61 35.00
CA GLN A 340 -3.02 75.73 35.28
C GLN A 340 -3.54 77.04 34.71
N ARG A 341 -4.12 77.05 33.50
CA ARG A 341 -4.78 78.23 32.94
C ARG A 341 -5.96 78.68 33.82
N LEU A 342 -6.82 77.75 34.23
CA LEU A 342 -7.92 78.06 35.16
C LEU A 342 -7.42 78.59 36.52
N ALA A 343 -6.31 78.05 37.05
CA ALA A 343 -5.72 78.54 38.29
C ALA A 343 -5.10 79.94 38.12
N LEU A 344 -4.43 80.21 37.00
CA LEU A 344 -3.88 81.52 36.68
C LEU A 344 -4.98 82.55 36.41
N GLU A 345 -6.07 82.16 35.75
CA GLU A 345 -7.26 83.00 35.58
C GLU A 345 -7.87 83.34 36.93
N ARG A 346 -8.05 82.36 37.83
CA ARG A 346 -8.49 82.63 39.20
C ARG A 346 -7.55 83.54 39.97
N ILE A 347 -6.23 83.36 39.85
CA ILE A 347 -5.24 84.23 40.50
C ILE A 347 -5.27 85.64 39.90
N ALA A 348 -5.39 85.75 38.58
CA ALA A 348 -5.49 87.04 37.88
C ALA A 348 -6.80 87.77 38.22
N GLU A 349 -7.89 87.03 38.40
CA GLU A 349 -9.18 87.53 38.86
C GLU A 349 -9.12 87.96 40.33
N ASP A 350 -8.47 87.17 41.20
CA ASP A 350 -8.23 87.54 42.61
C ASP A 350 -7.34 88.79 42.72
N LEU A 351 -6.30 88.91 41.87
CA LEU A 351 -5.46 90.10 41.79
C LEU A 351 -6.23 91.31 41.25
N ARG A 352 -7.12 91.15 40.25
CA ARG A 352 -8.00 92.23 39.79
C ARG A 352 -8.95 92.68 40.89
N ASN A 353 -9.56 91.73 41.62
CA ASN A 353 -10.47 92.04 42.72
C ASN A 353 -9.73 92.78 43.85
N ARG A 354 -8.53 92.33 44.22
CA ARG A 354 -7.69 93.03 45.21
C ARG A 354 -7.23 94.41 44.74
N LEU A 355 -6.91 94.58 43.46
CA LEU A 355 -6.56 95.89 42.90
C LEU A 355 -7.78 96.83 42.85
N ALA A 356 -8.97 96.30 42.59
CA ALA A 356 -10.22 97.06 42.65
C ALA A 356 -10.55 97.48 44.09
N GLU A 357 -10.38 96.60 45.08
CA GLU A 357 -10.53 96.94 46.51
C GLU A 357 -9.52 98.00 46.97
N VAL A 358 -8.28 97.97 46.46
CA VAL A 358 -7.28 99.02 46.74
C VAL A 358 -7.63 100.34 46.03
N ASN A 359 -8.31 100.30 44.89
CA ASN A 359 -8.76 101.48 44.15
C ASN A 359 -10.04 102.10 44.73
N ASP A 360 -10.93 101.29 45.31
CA ASP A 360 -12.16 101.74 45.99
C ASP A 360 -11.93 102.01 47.50
N GLY A 361 -10.73 101.74 48.01
CA GLY A 361 -10.34 101.85 49.42
C GLY A 361 -9.71 103.19 49.84
N VAL A 362 -10.23 104.33 49.37
CA VAL A 362 -10.01 105.65 50.01
C VAL A 362 -11.34 106.16 50.55
N GLU A 363 -11.91 105.46 51.53
CA GLU A 363 -12.78 106.08 52.53
C GLU A 363 -12.73 105.28 53.85
N ALA A 364 -12.74 106.03 54.94
CA ALA A 364 -12.28 105.67 56.28
C ALA A 364 -13.21 104.69 57.03
N PRO A 365 -12.72 104.02 58.09
CA PRO A 365 -13.41 102.91 58.75
C PRO A 365 -14.49 103.41 59.74
N SER A 366 -15.66 102.77 59.73
CA SER A 366 -16.64 102.87 60.82
C SER A 366 -16.71 101.54 61.59
N LEU A 367 -16.44 101.66 62.89
CA LEU A 367 -16.50 100.65 63.94
C LEU A 367 -17.91 100.05 64.17
N VAL A 368 -17.91 98.99 65.01
CA VAL A 368 -18.99 98.50 65.93
C VAL A 368 -19.74 97.23 65.40
N PRO A 369 -20.13 96.24 66.23
CA PRO A 369 -19.40 95.46 67.24
C PRO A 369 -19.73 93.93 67.19
N VAL A 370 -19.15 93.24 68.18
CA VAL A 370 -19.26 91.85 68.67
C VAL A 370 -20.68 91.27 68.80
N ASP A 371 -20.83 89.98 68.43
CA ASP A 371 -21.46 88.85 69.15
C ASP A 371 -21.58 87.70 68.13
N GLY A 372 -21.48 86.40 68.41
CA GLY A 372 -21.55 85.62 69.63
C GLY A 372 -22.07 84.23 69.21
N GLU A 373 -21.39 83.19 69.67
CA GLU A 373 -21.89 81.82 69.85
C GLU A 373 -22.25 80.87 68.68
N ASN A 374 -21.79 79.64 68.92
CA ASN A 374 -22.42 78.35 68.69
C ASN A 374 -22.42 77.72 67.29
N GLY A 375 -21.70 76.61 67.20
CA GLY A 375 -22.40 75.35 66.94
C GLY A 375 -21.73 74.37 66.00
N GLY A 376 -20.80 73.57 66.55
CA GLY A 376 -20.92 72.12 66.47
C GLY A 376 -20.36 71.37 65.25
N ARG A 377 -19.46 70.42 65.59
CA ARG A 377 -19.47 68.99 65.18
C ARG A 377 -19.17 68.68 63.70
N THR A 378 -18.44 67.63 63.32
CA THR A 378 -17.65 66.58 63.97
C THR A 378 -16.92 65.85 62.84
N PHE A 379 -15.73 65.35 63.16
CA PHE A 379 -15.12 64.13 62.61
C PHE A 379 -16.06 63.17 61.85
N ARG A 380 -15.62 62.64 60.69
CA ARG A 380 -15.50 61.19 60.54
C ARG A 380 -14.48 60.76 59.48
N ARG A 381 -13.66 59.82 59.92
CA ARG A 381 -12.63 59.01 59.30
C ARG A 381 -13.26 57.65 58.97
N GLU A 382 -12.99 57.08 57.80
CA GLU A 382 -13.03 55.65 57.42
C GLU A 382 -12.70 55.65 55.91
N GLY A 383 -11.76 54.91 55.34
CA GLY A 383 -11.06 53.72 55.80
C GLY A 383 -11.49 52.52 54.95
N VAL A 384 -10.64 52.17 53.99
CA VAL A 384 -10.33 50.81 53.49
C VAL A 384 -11.45 49.99 52.81
N GLY A 385 -11.12 49.54 51.60
CA GLY A 385 -11.70 48.45 50.83
C GLY A 385 -10.87 48.23 49.58
#